data_AF-A0A1M3Q0H9-F1
#
_entry.id   AF-A0A1M3Q0H9-F1
#
_cell.length_a   1.000
_cell.length_b   1.000
_cell.length_c   1.000
_cell.angle_alpha   90.00
_cell.angle_beta   90.00
_cell.angle_gamma   90.00
#
_symmetry.space_group_name_H-M   'P 1'
#
loop_
_entity.id
_entity.type
_entity.pdbx_description
1 polymer ?
#
loop_
_entity_poly.entity_id
_entity_poly.type
_entity_poly.pdbx_seq_one_letter_code
_entity_poly.pdbx_strand_id
1 'polypeptide(L)'
;MLCVDGEMPLVALQERVASIVPGMAANPPADDFLRFLPADYFRDGLPDLASLEGRALLERVTAGVDLVILDNLSSLARGRENEADDWQPIQDTILSLRRRGVSSLVVHHAAKGGQQRGTSRREDILDTVIALRRPEGYSASEGARFEVHFEKARGFMGAEAAPFEVRLETTADDYLWHVSDLANDDQTMALSMLARGETVPAVVKALGVSRTTVYRWQKEAAGE
;
A
#
# COMPACT_ATOMS: atom_id res chain seq x y z
N MET A 1 -9.49 -2.80 14.79
CA MET A 1 -8.41 -3.24 13.87
C MET A 1 -7.19 -3.68 14.67
N LEU A 2 -6.36 -4.56 14.12
CA LEU A 2 -5.09 -4.98 14.73
C LEU A 2 -3.94 -4.84 13.71
N CYS A 3 -2.90 -4.11 14.07
CA CYS A 3 -1.64 -4.05 13.34
C CYS A 3 -0.58 -4.88 14.06
N VAL A 4 -0.07 -5.92 13.40
CA VAL A 4 1.05 -6.73 13.87
C VAL A 4 2.30 -6.19 13.17
N ASP A 5 3.20 -5.60 13.94
CA ASP A 5 4.39 -4.94 13.42
C ASP A 5 5.66 -5.73 13.79
N GLY A 6 6.53 -6.01 12.81
CA GLY A 6 7.74 -6.79 13.00
C GLY A 6 9.05 -6.01 13.06
N GLU A 7 9.04 -4.70 12.80
CA GLU A 7 10.27 -3.90 12.60
C GLU A 7 10.31 -2.61 13.41
N MET A 8 9.19 -1.91 13.55
CA MET A 8 9.13 -0.57 14.13
C MET A 8 9.17 -0.63 15.66
N PRO A 9 10.01 0.21 16.31
CA PRO A 9 9.98 0.35 17.76
C PRO A 9 8.62 0.82 18.26
N LEU A 10 8.20 0.35 19.45
CA LEU A 10 6.89 0.71 20.02
C LEU A 10 6.73 2.24 20.17
N VAL A 11 7.78 2.93 20.61
CA VAL A 11 7.77 4.39 20.79
C VAL A 11 7.52 5.11 19.46
N ALA A 12 8.16 4.66 18.38
CA ALA A 12 7.98 5.25 17.06
C ALA A 12 6.55 5.03 16.54
N LEU A 13 5.94 3.86 16.78
CA LEU A 13 4.53 3.64 16.44
C LEU A 13 3.60 4.59 17.21
N GLN A 14 3.85 4.79 18.51
CA GLN A 14 3.06 5.71 19.33
C GLN A 14 3.18 7.16 18.84
N GLU A 15 4.39 7.64 18.58
CA GLU A 15 4.65 8.97 18.05
C GLU A 15 3.95 9.18 16.70
N ARG A 16 4.07 8.21 15.79
CA ARG A 16 3.41 8.28 14.47
C ARG A 16 1.89 8.34 14.61
N VAL A 17 1.28 7.52 15.44
CA VAL A 17 -0.18 7.55 15.65
C VAL A 17 -0.60 8.89 16.25
N ALA A 18 0.14 9.41 17.23
CA ALA A 18 -0.14 10.71 17.84
C ALA A 18 -0.09 11.88 16.84
N SER A 19 0.75 11.80 15.79
CA SER A 19 0.81 12.79 14.72
C SER A 19 -0.18 12.54 13.56
N ILE A 20 -0.64 11.29 13.36
CA ILE A 20 -1.65 10.97 12.33
C ILE A 20 -3.04 11.42 12.78
N VAL A 21 -3.43 11.10 14.02
CA VAL A 21 -4.80 11.26 14.52
C VAL A 21 -5.33 12.70 14.37
N PRO A 22 -4.60 13.76 14.75
CA PRO A 22 -5.16 15.11 14.68
C PRO A 22 -5.24 15.64 13.24
N GLY A 23 -4.46 15.09 12.30
CA GLY A 23 -4.60 15.33 10.87
C GLY A 23 -5.76 14.57 10.19
N MET A 24 -6.46 13.67 10.90
CA MET A 24 -7.62 12.97 10.37
C MET A 24 -8.89 13.82 10.44
N ALA A 25 -9.74 13.73 9.41
CA ALA A 25 -11.02 14.44 9.36
C ALA A 25 -12.02 14.01 10.47
N ALA A 26 -11.77 12.88 11.13
CA ALA A 26 -12.61 12.35 12.18
C ALA A 26 -11.78 11.65 13.25
N ASN A 27 -12.23 11.76 14.51
CA ASN A 27 -11.66 11.03 15.63
C ASN A 27 -11.93 9.52 15.51
N PRO A 28 -11.05 8.67 16.07
CA PRO A 28 -11.31 7.24 16.15
C PRO A 28 -12.62 6.97 16.90
N PRO A 29 -13.46 6.02 16.45
CA PRO A 29 -14.74 5.70 17.09
C PRO A 29 -14.62 5.19 18.54
N ALA A 30 -13.47 4.65 18.92
CA ALA A 30 -13.16 4.12 20.23
C ALA A 30 -11.65 4.12 20.47
N ASP A 31 -11.23 4.11 21.74
CA ASP A 31 -9.80 4.11 22.13
C ASP A 31 -9.05 2.86 21.63
N ASP A 32 -9.74 1.74 21.45
CA ASP A 32 -9.21 0.46 20.96
C ASP A 32 -9.47 0.22 19.47
N PHE A 33 -9.90 1.25 18.74
CA PHE A 33 -10.20 1.15 17.31
C PHE A 33 -9.01 0.63 16.49
N LEU A 34 -7.79 1.05 16.84
CA LEU A 34 -6.54 0.55 16.29
C LEU A 34 -5.64 0.03 17.41
N ARG A 35 -5.40 -1.28 17.41
CA ARG A 35 -4.49 -1.95 18.35
C ARG A 35 -3.19 -2.31 17.65
N PHE A 36 -2.07 -2.26 18.36
CA PHE A 36 -0.76 -2.68 17.87
C PHE A 36 -0.25 -3.90 18.63
N LEU A 37 0.41 -4.79 17.91
CA LEU A 37 1.19 -5.91 18.42
C LEU A 37 2.60 -5.83 17.82
N PRO A 38 3.48 -4.94 18.33
CA PRO A 38 4.83 -4.82 17.83
C PRO A 38 5.73 -5.94 18.36
N ALA A 39 6.67 -6.41 17.53
CA ALA A 39 7.66 -7.41 17.93
C ALA A 39 8.50 -6.95 19.12
N ASP A 40 8.79 -5.64 19.18
CA ASP A 40 9.54 -4.98 20.26
C ASP A 40 8.84 -5.05 21.64
N TYR A 41 7.55 -5.41 21.69
CA TYR A 41 6.85 -5.67 22.95
C TYR A 41 7.28 -6.97 23.63
N PHE A 42 7.81 -7.92 22.87
CA PHE A 42 8.20 -9.23 23.36
C PHE A 42 9.70 -9.27 23.61
N ARG A 43 10.11 -9.78 24.78
CA ARG A 43 11.54 -9.91 25.17
C ARG A 43 12.37 -10.59 24.09
N ASP A 44 11.84 -11.65 23.49
CA ASP A 44 12.53 -12.48 22.50
C ASP A 44 12.02 -12.20 21.06
N GLY A 45 11.29 -11.09 20.87
CA GLY A 45 10.58 -10.77 19.64
C GLY A 45 9.28 -11.55 19.46
N LEU A 46 8.52 -11.20 18.42
CA LEU A 46 7.31 -11.94 18.05
C LEU A 46 7.66 -13.40 17.66
N PRO A 47 6.89 -14.42 18.03
CA PRO A 47 7.04 -15.75 17.44
C PRO A 47 6.91 -15.69 15.92
N ASP A 48 7.66 -16.53 15.21
CA ASP A 48 7.56 -16.64 13.76
C ASP A 48 6.11 -17.03 13.37
N LEU A 49 5.44 -16.19 12.57
CA LEU A 49 4.05 -16.40 12.17
C LEU A 49 3.86 -17.60 11.25
N ALA A 50 4.92 -18.14 10.64
CA ALA A 50 4.86 -19.41 9.92
C ALA A 50 4.86 -20.64 10.85
N SER A 51 5.32 -20.47 12.10
CA SER A 51 5.36 -21.54 13.10
C SER A 51 3.96 -21.89 13.63
N LEU A 52 3.84 -23.05 14.28
CA LEU A 52 2.59 -23.42 14.96
C LEU A 52 2.25 -22.43 16.09
N GLU A 53 3.26 -21.98 16.84
CA GLU A 53 3.11 -21.03 17.94
C GLU A 53 2.64 -19.66 17.45
N GLY A 54 3.28 -19.12 16.40
CA GLY A 54 2.90 -17.84 15.82
C GLY A 54 1.49 -17.84 15.23
N ARG A 55 1.08 -18.94 14.57
CA ARG A 55 -0.30 -19.10 14.07
C ARG A 55 -1.32 -19.17 15.20
N ALA A 56 -1.04 -19.91 16.27
CA ALA A 56 -1.90 -19.96 17.44
C ALA A 56 -1.98 -18.60 18.17
N LEU A 57 -0.89 -17.84 18.18
CA LEU A 57 -0.88 -16.46 18.67
C LEU A 57 -1.83 -15.59 17.84
N LEU A 58 -1.66 -15.57 16.51
CA LEU A 58 -2.54 -14.82 15.59
C LEU A 58 -4.00 -15.20 15.77
N GLU A 59 -4.33 -16.48 15.84
CA GLU A 59 -5.71 -16.92 16.02
C GLU A 59 -6.35 -16.30 17.28
N ARG A 60 -5.62 -16.30 18.41
CA ARG A 60 -6.08 -15.70 19.67
C ARG A 60 -6.22 -14.18 19.58
N VAL A 61 -5.20 -13.47 19.11
CA VAL A 61 -5.19 -11.99 19.12
C VAL A 61 -6.13 -11.37 18.08
N THR A 62 -6.52 -12.15 17.08
CA THR A 62 -7.46 -11.72 16.02
C THR A 62 -8.92 -12.04 16.34
N ALA A 63 -9.22 -12.59 17.52
CA ALA A 63 -10.59 -12.79 17.95
C ALA A 63 -11.30 -11.44 18.11
N GLY A 64 -12.47 -11.28 17.46
CA GLY A 64 -13.24 -10.02 17.49
C GLY A 64 -12.57 -8.86 16.76
N VAL A 65 -11.68 -9.13 15.80
CA VAL A 65 -11.05 -8.12 14.95
C VAL A 65 -11.66 -8.19 13.55
N ASP A 66 -12.05 -7.04 12.98
CA ASP A 66 -12.57 -6.99 11.60
C ASP A 66 -11.46 -6.89 10.53
N LEU A 67 -10.32 -6.30 10.88
CA LEU A 67 -9.15 -6.13 10.01
C LEU A 67 -7.84 -6.38 10.75
N VAL A 68 -7.01 -7.23 10.15
CA VAL A 68 -5.63 -7.52 10.55
C VAL A 68 -4.66 -6.97 9.52
N ILE A 69 -3.68 -6.19 9.97
CA ILE A 69 -2.56 -5.69 9.17
C ILE A 69 -1.30 -6.43 9.62
N LEU A 70 -0.58 -7.04 8.69
CA LEU A 70 0.69 -7.72 8.92
C LEU A 70 1.81 -6.88 8.28
N ASP A 71 2.57 -6.13 9.10
CA ASP A 71 3.62 -5.22 8.67
C ASP A 71 5.00 -5.62 9.23
N ASN A 72 5.93 -6.17 8.46
CA ASN A 72 5.78 -6.68 7.11
C ASN A 72 5.99 -8.20 7.12
N LEU A 73 5.56 -8.86 6.07
CA LEU A 73 5.62 -10.31 5.96
C LEU A 73 7.03 -10.88 6.21
N SER A 74 8.09 -10.19 5.77
CA SER A 74 9.47 -10.69 5.84
C SER A 74 10.04 -10.69 7.26
N SER A 75 9.61 -9.76 8.11
CA SER A 75 9.99 -9.72 9.53
C SER A 75 9.12 -10.65 10.39
N LEU A 76 7.87 -10.83 9.98
CA LEU A 76 6.86 -11.60 10.72
C LEU A 76 6.91 -13.11 10.43
N ALA A 77 7.28 -13.52 9.21
CA ALA A 77 7.37 -14.92 8.80
C ALA A 77 8.79 -15.26 8.36
N ARG A 78 9.57 -15.91 9.23
CA ARG A 78 11.04 -16.03 9.10
C ARG A 78 11.50 -17.21 8.22
N GLY A 79 10.64 -17.68 7.32
CA GLY A 79 10.95 -18.69 6.31
C GLY A 79 11.83 -18.14 5.17
N ARG A 80 12.39 -19.03 4.34
CA ARG A 80 13.06 -18.65 3.09
C ARG A 80 12.00 -18.19 2.10
N GLU A 81 11.89 -16.88 1.90
CA GLU A 81 10.91 -16.25 1.01
C GLU A 81 10.90 -16.76 -0.45
N ASN A 82 11.93 -17.51 -0.87
CA ASN A 82 12.10 -18.04 -2.22
C ASN A 82 11.54 -19.47 -2.41
N GLU A 83 11.14 -20.16 -1.35
CA GLU A 83 10.57 -21.51 -1.43
C GLU A 83 9.04 -21.43 -1.29
N ALA A 84 8.30 -22.04 -2.23
CA ALA A 84 6.84 -22.01 -2.22
C ALA A 84 6.23 -22.68 -0.97
N ASP A 85 6.97 -23.59 -0.34
CA ASP A 85 6.54 -24.34 0.84
C ASP A 85 6.52 -23.46 2.11
N ASP A 86 7.36 -22.41 2.16
CA ASP A 86 7.41 -21.48 3.30
C ASP A 86 6.28 -20.45 3.31
N TRP A 87 5.52 -20.35 2.20
CA TRP A 87 4.34 -19.48 2.10
C TRP A 87 3.06 -20.17 2.57
N GLN A 88 2.97 -21.50 2.45
CA GLN A 88 1.74 -22.25 2.73
C GLN A 88 1.18 -21.99 4.15
N PRO A 89 1.99 -21.96 5.24
CA PRO A 89 1.47 -21.69 6.58
C PRO A 89 0.82 -20.31 6.73
N ILE A 90 1.38 -19.30 6.03
CA ILE A 90 0.84 -17.93 6.05
C ILE A 90 -0.42 -17.86 5.19
N GLN A 91 -0.41 -18.49 4.02
CA GLN A 91 -1.59 -18.61 3.17
C GLN A 91 -2.76 -19.29 3.92
N ASP A 92 -2.50 -20.36 4.67
CA ASP A 92 -3.51 -21.03 5.48
C ASP A 92 -4.09 -20.10 6.55
N THR A 93 -3.24 -19.28 7.15
CA THR A 93 -3.63 -18.27 8.14
C THR A 93 -4.52 -17.19 7.53
N ILE A 94 -4.14 -16.64 6.36
CA ILE A 94 -4.94 -15.66 5.61
C ILE A 94 -6.31 -16.25 5.25
N LEU A 95 -6.33 -17.49 4.74
CA LEU A 95 -7.58 -18.18 4.41
C LEU A 95 -8.43 -18.47 5.65
N SER A 96 -7.81 -18.75 6.80
CA SER A 96 -8.51 -18.91 8.08
C SER A 96 -9.19 -17.60 8.52
N LEU A 97 -8.47 -16.47 8.44
CA LEU A 97 -9.02 -15.14 8.71
C LEU A 97 -10.22 -14.84 7.81
N ARG A 98 -10.08 -15.10 6.49
CA ARG A 98 -11.19 -14.94 5.53
C ARG A 98 -12.41 -15.77 5.91
N ARG A 99 -12.25 -17.06 6.29
CA ARG A 99 -13.37 -17.93 6.71
C ARG A 99 -14.08 -17.41 7.95
N ARG A 100 -13.38 -16.66 8.80
CA ARG A 100 -13.91 -16.02 10.01
C ARG A 100 -14.53 -14.64 9.74
N GLY A 101 -14.53 -14.18 8.48
CA GLY A 101 -15.02 -12.85 8.11
C GLY A 101 -14.06 -11.72 8.45
N VAL A 102 -12.79 -12.03 8.74
CA VAL A 102 -11.76 -11.04 9.07
C VAL A 102 -10.98 -10.67 7.82
N SER A 103 -10.92 -9.38 7.50
CA SER A 103 -10.08 -8.86 6.42
C SER A 103 -8.60 -8.92 6.81
N SER A 104 -7.72 -9.21 5.85
CA SER A 104 -6.28 -9.24 6.05
C SER A 104 -5.58 -8.34 5.05
N LEU A 105 -4.71 -7.45 5.53
CA LEU A 105 -3.79 -6.65 4.72
C LEU A 105 -2.36 -7.08 5.05
N VAL A 106 -1.59 -7.42 4.01
CA VAL A 106 -0.22 -7.91 4.17
C VAL A 106 0.71 -6.92 3.49
N VAL A 107 1.58 -6.29 4.27
CA VAL A 107 2.64 -5.43 3.73
C VAL A 107 3.82 -6.31 3.37
N HIS A 108 4.34 -6.15 2.16
CA HIS A 108 5.53 -6.86 1.72
C HIS A 108 6.42 -5.94 0.90
N HIS A 109 7.73 -6.17 0.99
CA HIS A 109 8.70 -5.46 0.19
C HIS A 109 8.63 -5.90 -1.28
N ALA A 110 8.91 -4.96 -2.19
CA ALA A 110 9.17 -5.29 -3.59
C ALA A 110 10.56 -5.94 -3.75
N ALA A 111 10.70 -6.78 -4.77
CA ALA A 111 12.00 -7.30 -5.21
C ALA A 111 12.83 -6.18 -5.84
N LYS A 112 14.11 -6.46 -6.13
CA LYS A 112 15.05 -5.48 -6.73
C LYS A 112 14.56 -4.87 -8.06
N GLY A 113 13.64 -5.53 -8.77
CA GLY A 113 13.03 -5.05 -10.01
C GLY A 113 11.68 -4.34 -9.86
N GLY A 114 11.23 -4.04 -8.63
CA GLY A 114 9.95 -3.37 -8.36
C GLY A 114 8.73 -4.30 -8.38
N GLN A 115 8.87 -5.53 -8.89
CA GLN A 115 7.83 -6.57 -8.79
C GLN A 115 7.71 -7.11 -7.36
N GLN A 116 6.59 -7.74 -7.03
CA GLN A 116 6.43 -8.43 -5.75
C GLN A 116 7.60 -9.40 -5.48
N ARG A 117 8.11 -9.40 -4.24
CA ARG A 117 9.12 -10.37 -3.79
C ARG A 117 8.44 -11.70 -3.46
N GLY A 118 8.91 -12.79 -4.05
CA GLY A 118 8.41 -14.15 -3.82
C GLY A 118 7.90 -14.83 -5.10
N THR A 119 7.07 -15.85 -4.94
CA THR A 119 6.49 -16.62 -6.06
C THR A 119 5.10 -16.09 -6.44
N SER A 120 4.73 -16.20 -7.73
CA SER A 120 3.40 -15.78 -8.23
C SER A 120 2.21 -16.45 -7.50
N ARG A 121 2.44 -17.61 -6.87
CA ARG A 121 1.44 -18.31 -6.04
C ARG A 121 0.93 -17.46 -4.87
N ARG A 122 1.71 -16.48 -4.39
CA ARG A 122 1.29 -15.56 -3.33
C ARG A 122 0.06 -14.77 -3.74
N GLU A 123 -0.01 -14.38 -5.01
CA GLU A 123 -1.09 -13.56 -5.53
C GLU A 123 -2.38 -14.34 -5.71
N ASP A 124 -2.34 -15.67 -5.90
CA ASP A 124 -3.51 -16.48 -6.29
C ASP A 124 -4.70 -16.26 -5.35
N ILE A 125 -4.44 -16.27 -4.05
CA ILE A 125 -5.45 -16.12 -3.01
C ILE A 125 -5.87 -14.67 -2.74
N LEU A 126 -5.09 -13.67 -3.19
CA LEU A 126 -5.37 -12.27 -2.91
C LEU A 126 -6.54 -11.75 -3.75
N ASP A 127 -7.37 -10.91 -3.15
CA ASP A 127 -8.49 -10.23 -3.82
C ASP A 127 -8.04 -8.94 -4.49
N THR A 128 -7.11 -8.23 -3.84
CA THR A 128 -6.53 -6.98 -4.32
C THR A 128 -5.02 -6.98 -4.11
N VAL A 129 -4.27 -6.49 -5.10
CA VAL A 129 -2.83 -6.25 -5.01
C VAL A 129 -2.61 -4.76 -5.28
N ILE A 130 -2.01 -4.08 -4.30
CA ILE A 130 -1.71 -2.65 -4.35
C ILE A 130 -0.19 -2.49 -4.42
N ALA A 131 0.30 -1.88 -5.49
CA ALA A 131 1.70 -1.56 -5.67
C ALA A 131 1.94 -0.06 -5.43
N LEU A 132 2.88 0.25 -4.54
CA LEU A 132 3.33 1.62 -4.30
C LEU A 132 4.56 1.90 -5.16
N ARG A 133 4.49 2.92 -6.02
CA ARG A 133 5.57 3.28 -6.95
C ARG A 133 6.03 4.70 -6.68
N ARG A 134 7.32 4.98 -6.88
CA ARG A 134 7.79 6.37 -6.82
C ARG A 134 7.41 7.09 -8.12
N PRO A 135 6.83 8.30 -8.05
CA PRO A 135 6.55 9.08 -9.25
C PRO A 135 7.84 9.51 -9.93
N GLU A 136 7.73 9.88 -11.19
CA GLU A 136 8.84 10.46 -11.93
C GLU A 136 9.33 11.75 -11.25
N GLY A 137 10.65 11.92 -11.18
CA GLY A 137 11.27 13.07 -10.51
C GLY A 137 11.27 13.03 -8.98
N TYR A 138 10.83 11.94 -8.35
CA TYR A 138 10.87 11.78 -6.89
C TYR A 138 12.27 12.05 -6.30
N SER A 139 12.29 12.90 -5.27
CA SER A 139 13.45 13.14 -4.40
C SER A 139 13.19 12.59 -2.99
N ALA A 140 14.23 12.02 -2.37
CA ALA A 140 14.14 11.54 -0.99
C ALA A 140 13.77 12.64 0.03
N SER A 141 14.02 13.90 -0.29
CA SER A 141 13.62 15.05 0.55
C SER A 141 12.12 15.29 0.59
N GLU A 142 11.35 14.73 -0.34
CA GLU A 142 9.88 14.87 -0.39
C GLU A 142 9.15 13.96 0.61
N GLY A 143 9.89 13.06 1.28
CA GLY A 143 9.31 12.14 2.26
C GLY A 143 8.38 11.12 1.61
N ALA A 144 7.21 10.89 2.20
CA ALA A 144 6.25 9.91 1.69
C ALA A 144 5.42 10.50 0.54
N ARG A 145 5.95 10.40 -0.69
CA ARG A 145 5.25 10.68 -1.95
C ARG A 145 5.36 9.48 -2.88
N PHE A 146 4.23 8.91 -3.27
CA PHE A 146 4.17 7.70 -4.10
C PHE A 146 2.84 7.59 -4.85
N GLU A 147 2.86 6.86 -5.95
CA GLU A 147 1.70 6.45 -6.72
C GLU A 147 1.15 5.12 -6.20
N VAL A 148 -0.17 5.02 -6.14
CA VAL A 148 -0.91 3.81 -5.77
C VAL A 148 -1.45 3.18 -7.05
N HIS A 149 -1.02 1.95 -7.33
CA HIS A 149 -1.44 1.18 -8.50
C HIS A 149 -2.13 -0.11 -8.08
N PHE A 150 -3.26 -0.44 -8.70
CA PHE A 150 -3.93 -1.72 -8.50
C PHE A 150 -3.50 -2.72 -9.56
N GLU A 151 -2.67 -3.71 -9.19
CA GLU A 151 -2.20 -4.76 -10.11
C GLU A 151 -3.18 -5.93 -10.19
N LYS A 152 -4.02 -6.09 -9.16
CA LYS A 152 -5.12 -7.05 -9.11
C LYS A 152 -6.29 -6.43 -8.36
N ALA A 153 -7.51 -6.63 -8.86
CA ALA A 153 -8.75 -6.22 -8.20
C ALA A 153 -9.88 -7.19 -8.56
N ARG A 154 -10.45 -7.89 -7.58
CA ARG A 154 -11.56 -8.85 -7.78
C ARG A 154 -12.96 -8.28 -7.51
N GLY A 155 -13.07 -7.01 -7.11
CA GLY A 155 -14.35 -6.41 -6.69
C GLY A 155 -14.65 -5.02 -7.24
N PHE A 156 -13.75 -4.43 -8.02
CA PHE A 156 -13.89 -3.09 -8.59
C PHE A 156 -13.10 -2.98 -9.89
N MET A 157 -13.48 -2.05 -10.77
CA MET A 157 -12.86 -1.85 -12.08
C MET A 157 -13.12 -0.45 -12.63
N GLY A 158 -12.43 -0.09 -13.72
CA GLY A 158 -12.60 1.21 -14.38
C GLY A 158 -12.03 2.34 -13.54
N ALA A 159 -12.78 3.44 -13.40
CA ALA A 159 -12.34 4.64 -12.68
C ALA A 159 -12.00 4.36 -11.20
N GLU A 160 -12.68 3.40 -10.55
CA GLU A 160 -12.39 3.01 -9.17
C GLU A 160 -11.02 2.31 -9.01
N ALA A 161 -10.49 1.74 -10.10
CA ALA A 161 -9.18 1.11 -10.14
C ALA A 161 -8.11 2.01 -10.80
N ALA A 162 -8.43 3.28 -11.08
CA ALA A 162 -7.48 4.21 -11.65
C ALA A 162 -6.35 4.51 -10.64
N PRO A 163 -5.09 4.59 -11.09
CA PRO A 163 -3.98 4.91 -10.21
C PRO A 163 -4.00 6.40 -9.83
N PHE A 164 -3.48 6.71 -8.64
CA PHE A 164 -3.46 8.05 -8.09
C PHE A 164 -2.16 8.30 -7.32
N GLU A 165 -1.74 9.56 -7.19
CA GLU A 165 -0.60 9.96 -6.37
C GLU A 165 -1.06 10.31 -4.96
N VAL A 166 -0.24 9.95 -3.99
CA VAL A 166 -0.43 10.27 -2.58
C VAL A 166 0.83 10.94 -2.05
N ARG A 167 0.65 12.00 -1.27
CA ARG A 167 1.74 12.71 -0.59
C ARG A 167 1.38 13.00 0.87
N LEU A 168 2.31 12.72 1.76
CA LEU A 168 2.24 13.15 3.16
C LEU A 168 2.90 14.52 3.32
N GLU A 169 2.13 15.50 3.75
CA GLU A 169 2.64 16.76 4.24
C GLU A 169 2.74 16.74 5.77
N THR A 170 3.91 17.12 6.27
CA THR A 170 4.15 17.29 7.71
C THR A 170 4.03 18.77 8.04
N THR A 171 3.07 19.11 8.88
CA THR A 171 2.95 20.44 9.49
C THR A 171 3.59 20.41 10.89
N ALA A 172 3.58 21.53 11.61
CA ALA A 172 4.18 21.61 12.94
C ALA A 172 3.54 20.63 13.94
N ASP A 173 2.24 20.37 13.79
CA ASP A 173 1.45 19.61 14.76
C ASP A 173 0.90 18.30 14.16
N ASP A 174 0.67 18.24 12.84
CA ASP A 174 -0.10 17.15 12.22
C ASP A 174 0.47 16.63 10.89
N TYR A 175 0.07 15.41 10.54
CA TYR A 175 0.26 14.81 9.22
C TYR A 175 -1.00 14.90 8.36
N LEU A 176 -0.88 15.51 7.17
CA LEU A 176 -1.97 15.61 6.20
C LEU A 176 -1.65 14.81 4.94
N TRP A 177 -2.57 13.93 4.53
CA TRP A 177 -2.47 13.21 3.27
C TRP A 177 -3.17 13.99 2.15
N HIS A 178 -2.43 14.23 1.07
CA HIS A 178 -2.97 14.75 -0.19
C HIS A 178 -3.08 13.62 -1.20
N VAL A 179 -4.17 13.63 -1.98
CA VAL A 179 -4.47 12.64 -3.00
C VAL A 179 -4.80 13.36 -4.31
N SER A 180 -4.16 12.95 -5.40
CA SER A 180 -4.39 13.50 -6.73
C SER A 180 -4.49 12.41 -7.79
N ASP A 181 -5.42 12.57 -8.74
CA ASP A 181 -5.55 11.65 -9.87
C ASP A 181 -4.37 11.81 -10.84
N LEU A 182 -3.66 10.73 -11.15
CA LEU A 182 -2.55 10.76 -12.13
C LEU A 182 -3.04 11.13 -13.53
N ALA A 183 -4.24 10.66 -13.90
CA ALA A 183 -4.79 10.94 -15.22
C ALA A 183 -5.07 12.43 -15.44
N ASN A 184 -5.45 13.17 -14.40
CA ASN A 184 -5.71 14.61 -14.49
C ASN A 184 -4.41 15.42 -14.52
N ASP A 185 -3.38 14.96 -13.82
CA ASP A 185 -2.07 15.63 -13.82
C ASP A 185 -1.38 15.47 -15.17
N ASP A 186 -1.29 14.24 -15.69
CA ASP A 186 -0.70 13.98 -17.01
C ASP A 186 -1.48 14.65 -18.14
N GLN A 187 -2.82 14.65 -18.09
CA GLN A 187 -3.64 15.34 -19.08
C GLN A 187 -3.38 16.85 -19.05
N THR A 188 -3.37 17.46 -17.86
CA THR A 188 -3.12 18.89 -17.70
C THR A 188 -1.71 19.26 -18.16
N MET A 189 -0.71 18.45 -17.80
CA MET A 189 0.68 18.65 -18.19
C MET A 189 0.89 18.45 -19.69
N ALA A 190 0.26 17.43 -20.29
CA ALA A 190 0.26 17.19 -21.73
C ALA A 190 -0.34 18.39 -22.48
N LEU A 191 -1.51 18.88 -22.07
CA LEU A 191 -2.17 20.02 -22.69
C LEU A 191 -1.33 21.31 -22.54
N SER A 192 -0.69 21.51 -21.39
CA SER A 192 0.25 22.62 -21.17
C SER A 192 1.50 22.54 -22.06
N MET A 193 2.11 21.35 -22.19
CA MET A 193 3.24 21.12 -23.10
C MET A 193 2.86 21.42 -24.55
N LEU A 194 1.71 20.90 -25.00
CA LEU A 194 1.19 21.13 -26.36
C LEU A 194 0.87 22.61 -26.60
N ALA A 195 0.28 23.30 -25.61
CA ALA A 195 0.02 24.74 -25.70
C ALA A 195 1.31 25.57 -25.80
N ARG A 196 2.43 25.07 -25.26
CA ARG A 196 3.78 25.64 -25.43
C ARG A 196 4.45 25.25 -26.75
N GLY A 197 3.79 24.48 -27.62
CA GLY A 197 4.29 24.06 -28.92
C GLY A 197 5.13 22.79 -28.92
N GLU A 198 5.18 22.04 -27.81
CA GLU A 198 5.82 20.72 -27.76
C GLU A 198 5.12 19.75 -28.72
N THR A 199 5.88 18.83 -29.31
CA THR A 199 5.31 17.83 -30.23
C THR A 199 4.71 16.64 -29.47
N VAL A 200 3.68 15.99 -30.02
CA VAL A 200 3.08 14.78 -29.43
C VAL A 200 4.12 13.70 -29.08
N PRO A 201 5.14 13.40 -29.92
CA PRO A 201 6.22 12.48 -29.54
C PRO A 201 7.03 12.91 -28.32
N ALA A 202 7.26 14.22 -28.14
CA ALA A 202 7.98 14.75 -26.97
C ALA A 202 7.14 14.59 -25.69
N VAL A 203 5.84 14.86 -25.78
CA VAL A 203 4.88 14.66 -24.67
C VAL A 203 4.78 13.18 -24.27
N VAL A 204 4.65 12.28 -25.26
CA VAL A 204 4.66 10.83 -25.02
C VAL A 204 5.93 10.36 -24.32
N LYS A 205 7.08 10.92 -24.72
CA LYS A 205 8.36 10.60 -24.10
C LYS A 205 8.45 11.14 -22.67
N ALA A 206 7.97 12.37 -22.44
CA ALA A 206 8.09 13.06 -21.17
C ALA A 206 7.12 12.54 -20.10
N LEU A 207 5.95 12.02 -20.50
CA LEU A 207 4.90 11.57 -19.57
C LEU A 207 4.73 10.04 -19.56
N GLY A 208 5.47 9.31 -20.40
CA GLY A 208 5.34 7.85 -20.50
C GLY A 208 3.99 7.34 -21.03
N VAL A 209 3.13 8.20 -21.57
CA VAL A 209 1.78 7.86 -22.05
C VAL A 209 1.75 7.47 -23.53
N SER A 210 0.71 6.75 -23.98
CA SER A 210 0.58 6.38 -25.39
C SER A 210 0.21 7.59 -26.29
N ARG A 211 0.61 7.56 -27.58
CA ARG A 211 0.17 8.59 -28.55
C ARG A 211 -1.35 8.70 -28.64
N THR A 212 -2.05 7.57 -28.57
CA THR A 212 -3.52 7.51 -28.60
C THR A 212 -4.12 8.26 -27.40
N THR A 213 -3.50 8.15 -26.22
CA THR A 213 -3.92 8.89 -25.01
C THR A 213 -3.80 10.40 -25.22
N VAL A 214 -2.66 10.87 -25.75
CA VAL A 214 -2.41 12.30 -25.99
C VAL A 214 -3.42 12.89 -27.00
N TYR A 215 -3.69 12.18 -28.10
CA TYR A 215 -4.69 12.64 -29.08
C TYR A 215 -6.12 12.67 -28.51
N ARG A 216 -6.49 11.70 -27.67
CA ARG A 216 -7.78 11.72 -26.97
C ARG A 216 -7.92 12.96 -26.10
N TRP A 217 -6.90 13.29 -25.31
CA TRP A 217 -6.89 14.47 -24.46
C TRP A 217 -6.98 15.79 -25.23
N GLN A 218 -6.32 15.89 -26.40
CA GLN A 218 -6.48 17.05 -27.29
C GLN A 218 -7.93 17.21 -27.77
N LYS A 219 -8.56 16.10 -28.15
CA LYS A 219 -9.94 16.08 -28.64
C LYS A 219 -10.94 16.48 -27.55
N GLU A 220 -10.77 15.92 -26.35
CA GLU A 220 -11.56 16.26 -25.16
C GLU A 220 -11.41 17.75 -24.78
N ALA A 221 -10.20 18.30 -24.83
CA ALA A 221 -9.95 19.71 -24.55
C ALA A 221 -10.51 20.66 -25.64
N ALA A 222 -10.58 20.19 -26.88
CA ALA A 222 -11.20 20.92 -27.99
C ALA A 222 -12.75 20.83 -28.00
N GLY A 223 -13.34 19.96 -27.17
CA GLY A 223 -14.78 19.75 -27.10
C GLY A 223 -15.36 18.94 -28.27
N GLU A 224 -14.54 18.14 -28.95
CA GLU A 224 -14.93 17.29 -30.10
C GLU A 224 -15.22 15.84 -29.70
#